data_AF-A0A7K1STZ8-F1
#
_entry.id   AF-A0A7K1STZ8-F1
#
_cell.length_a   1.000
_cell.length_b   1.000
_cell.length_c   1.000
_cell.angle_alpha   90.00
_cell.angle_beta   90.00
_cell.angle_gamma   90.00
#
_symmetry.space_group_name_H-M   'P 1'
#
loop_
_entity.id
_entity.type
_entity.pdbx_description
1 polymer ?
#
loop_
_entity_poly.entity_id
_entity_poly.type
_entity_poly.pdbx_seq_one_letter_code
_entity_poly.pdbx_strand_id
1 'polypeptide(L)'
;MINNPEASIQFVNFLVKESHLTFKEPGKQKISVGFTAKGYVFKDINQFQLQLGVNIKEEEEKFEIHLETESIFEYTANANLESYKNSLFVINAPAIVFPYLRAYITNLTALSGIPVLTIPTFNLSNLGETLKNNIVEE
;
A
#
# COMPACT_ATOMS: atom_id res chain seq x y z
N MET A 1 -0.36 -20.23 -32.13
CA MET A 1 -1.07 -19.51 -31.06
C MET A 1 -0.01 -18.96 -30.14
N ILE A 2 0.13 -17.64 -30.03
CA ILE A 2 1.07 -17.03 -29.09
C ILE A 2 0.36 -17.12 -27.74
N ASN A 3 0.83 -18.00 -26.85
CA ASN A 3 0.41 -17.97 -25.45
C ASN A 3 0.89 -16.66 -24.86
N ASN A 4 -0.02 -15.70 -24.70
CA ASN A 4 0.24 -14.53 -23.91
C ASN A 4 0.38 -15.02 -22.46
N PRO A 5 1.50 -14.78 -21.77
CA PRO A 5 1.62 -15.22 -20.38
C PRO A 5 0.56 -14.47 -19.56
N GLU A 6 -0.46 -15.18 -19.09
CA GLU A 6 -1.42 -14.63 -18.13
C GLU A 6 -0.69 -14.34 -16.82
N ALA A 7 -0.79 -13.11 -16.33
CA ALA A 7 -0.19 -12.72 -15.07
C ALA A 7 -0.92 -13.43 -13.91
N SER A 8 -0.16 -14.03 -12.98
CA SER A 8 -0.71 -14.76 -11.83
C SER A 8 -1.57 -13.88 -10.91
N ILE A 9 -1.24 -12.59 -10.81
CA ILE A 9 -2.09 -11.55 -10.22
C ILE A 9 -2.04 -10.31 -11.14
N GLN A 10 -3.16 -9.59 -11.24
CA GLN A 10 -3.29 -8.36 -12.01
C GLN A 10 -3.76 -7.23 -11.10
N PHE A 11 -3.06 -6.11 -11.13
CA PHE A 11 -3.49 -4.90 -10.43
C PHE A 11 -4.64 -4.22 -11.19
N VAL A 12 -5.74 -3.94 -10.49
CA VAL A 12 -6.96 -3.39 -11.07
C VAL A 12 -7.16 -1.94 -10.65
N ASN A 13 -7.02 -1.65 -9.36
CA ASN A 13 -7.34 -0.33 -8.82
C ASN A 13 -6.51 0.02 -7.57
N PHE A 14 -6.29 1.32 -7.38
CA PHE A 14 -5.78 1.91 -6.14
C PHE A 14 -6.66 3.10 -5.76
N LEU A 15 -7.10 3.11 -4.51
CA LEU A 15 -7.97 4.13 -3.95
C LEU A 15 -7.40 4.63 -2.62
N VAL A 16 -7.32 5.95 -2.45
CA VAL A 16 -7.12 6.56 -1.14
C VAL A 16 -8.51 6.78 -0.54
N LYS A 17 -8.83 6.03 0.53
CA LYS A 17 -10.13 6.08 1.21
C LYS A 17 -10.19 7.25 2.17
N GLU A 18 -9.10 7.49 2.90
CA GLU A 18 -8.98 8.59 3.85
C GLU A 18 -7.61 9.25 3.71
N SER A 19 -7.57 10.57 3.88
CA SER A 19 -6.35 11.36 3.76
C SER A 19 -6.41 12.59 4.67
N HIS A 20 -5.58 12.59 5.70
CA HIS A 20 -5.44 13.68 6.66
C HIS A 20 -4.01 14.22 6.59
N LEU A 21 -3.89 15.53 6.37
CA LEU A 21 -2.63 16.26 6.44
C LEU A 21 -2.78 17.37 7.48
N THR A 22 -1.88 17.39 8.46
CA THR A 22 -1.72 18.50 9.38
C THR A 22 -0.36 19.12 9.16
N PHE A 23 -0.32 20.42 8.92
CA PHE A 23 0.91 21.19 8.79
C PHE A 23 0.80 22.45 9.65
N LYS A 24 1.70 22.59 10.62
CA LYS A 24 1.78 23.77 11.49
C LYS A 24 2.86 24.72 11.01
N GLU A 25 4.07 24.21 10.81
CA GLU A 25 5.23 24.95 10.34
C GLU A 25 6.30 24.00 9.75
N PRO A 26 7.30 24.51 9.01
CA PRO A 26 8.38 23.67 8.50
C PRO A 26 9.17 23.00 9.63
N GLY A 27 9.12 21.66 9.70
CA GLY A 27 9.88 20.86 10.66
C GLY A 27 11.33 20.58 10.23
N LYS A 28 12.13 19.97 11.12
CA LYS A 28 13.53 19.62 10.85
C LYS A 28 13.66 18.25 10.19
N GLN A 29 12.92 17.99 9.11
CA GLN A 29 13.07 16.86 8.15
C GLN A 29 13.18 15.42 8.69
N LYS A 30 13.28 15.19 10.00
CA LYS A 30 13.38 13.85 10.59
C LYS A 30 11.98 13.31 10.78
N ILE A 31 11.59 12.48 9.83
CA ILE A 31 10.27 11.84 9.79
C ILE A 31 10.35 10.39 10.23
N SER A 32 9.32 9.94 10.92
CA SER A 32 9.00 8.54 11.15
C SER A 32 7.86 8.13 10.23
N VAL A 33 7.93 6.90 9.69
CA VAL A 33 6.87 6.34 8.84
C VAL A 33 6.48 4.99 9.41
N GLY A 34 5.20 4.88 9.77
CA GLY A 34 4.55 3.64 10.19
C GLY A 34 3.61 3.12 9.11
N PHE A 35 3.54 1.80 8.99
CA PHE A 35 2.64 1.11 8.08
C PHE A 35 1.81 0.07 8.84
N THR A 36 0.55 -0.07 8.44
CA THR A 36 -0.30 -1.19 8.78
C THR A 36 -0.79 -1.84 7.48
N ALA A 37 -1.00 -3.15 7.49
CA ALA A 37 -1.50 -3.88 6.33
C ALA A 37 -2.51 -4.94 6.73
N LYS A 38 -3.59 -5.02 5.94
CA LYS A 38 -4.59 -6.09 6.02
C LYS A 38 -4.90 -6.57 4.61
N GLY A 39 -5.15 -7.87 4.49
CA GLY A 39 -5.48 -8.50 3.22
C GLY A 39 -6.83 -9.20 3.30
N TYR A 40 -7.59 -9.13 2.22
CA TYR A 40 -8.87 -9.82 2.09
C TYR A 40 -8.87 -10.65 0.81
N VAL A 41 -9.15 -11.94 0.93
CA VAL A 41 -9.24 -12.85 -0.21
C VAL A 41 -10.71 -13.17 -0.45
N PHE A 42 -11.24 -12.68 -1.57
CA PHE A 42 -12.60 -12.94 -2.03
C PHE A 42 -12.57 -14.02 -3.11
N LYS A 43 -12.98 -15.25 -2.76
CA LYS A 43 -12.89 -16.41 -3.66
C LYS A 43 -13.91 -16.36 -4.79
N ASP A 44 -15.13 -15.91 -4.50
CA ASP A 44 -16.25 -15.92 -5.45
C ASP A 44 -16.01 -15.04 -6.68
N ILE A 45 -15.18 -14.00 -6.52
CA ILE A 45 -14.86 -13.04 -7.58
C ILE A 45 -13.37 -13.06 -7.97
N ASN A 46 -12.60 -14.01 -7.43
CA ASN A 46 -11.16 -14.14 -7.64
C ASN A 46 -10.37 -12.86 -7.38
N GLN A 47 -10.64 -12.18 -6.25
CA GLN A 47 -9.99 -10.93 -5.90
C GLN A 47 -9.21 -11.00 -4.58
N PHE A 48 -8.07 -10.32 -4.57
CA PHE A 48 -7.33 -9.98 -3.36
C PHE A 48 -7.37 -8.47 -3.17
N GLN A 49 -7.82 -8.03 -2.01
CA GLN A 49 -7.80 -6.61 -1.64
C GLN A 49 -6.73 -6.37 -0.58
N LEU A 50 -5.87 -5.39 -0.85
CA LEU A 50 -4.84 -4.94 0.06
C LEU A 50 -5.25 -3.59 0.63
N GLN A 51 -5.41 -3.54 1.95
CA GLN A 51 -5.58 -2.30 2.69
C GLN A 51 -4.27 -1.90 3.36
N LEU A 52 -3.81 -0.68 3.11
CA LEU A 52 -2.62 -0.11 3.74
C LEU A 52 -2.99 1.17 4.48
N GLY A 53 -2.70 1.18 5.78
CA GLY A 53 -2.69 2.38 6.60
C GLY A 53 -1.27 2.93 6.68
N VAL A 54 -1.14 4.25 6.56
CA VAL A 54 0.14 4.95 6.56
C VAL A 54 0.06 6.09 7.54
N ASN A 55 1.08 6.21 8.38
CA ASN A 55 1.20 7.28 9.35
C ASN A 55 2.61 7.87 9.28
N ILE A 56 2.71 9.14 8.95
CA ILE A 56 3.97 9.87 8.83
C ILE A 56 3.96 10.97 9.87
N LYS A 57 4.96 10.98 10.74
CA LYS A 57 5.08 11.96 11.81
C LYS A 57 6.47 12.55 11.83
N GLU A 58 6.55 13.86 11.94
CA GLU A 58 7.79 14.57 12.27
C GLU A 58 8.03 14.57 13.78
N GLU A 59 9.28 14.53 14.23
CA GLU A 59 9.63 14.36 15.66
C GLU A 59 9.06 15.44 16.59
N GLU A 60 8.83 16.67 16.09
CA GLU A 60 8.27 17.78 16.84
C GLU A 60 6.75 17.95 16.61
N GLU A 61 6.09 16.98 15.94
CA GLU A 61 4.65 16.96 15.64
C GLU A 61 4.13 18.23 14.92
N LYS A 62 5.02 18.85 14.14
CA LYS A 62 4.71 20.03 13.30
C LYS A 62 4.08 19.64 11.97
N PHE A 63 4.21 18.37 11.60
CA PHE A 63 3.74 17.79 10.37
C PHE A 63 3.31 16.34 10.62
N GLU A 64 2.10 16.00 10.16
CA GLU A 64 1.55 14.66 10.23
C GLU A 64 0.75 14.35 8.96
N ILE A 65 0.94 13.16 8.40
CA ILE A 65 0.09 12.61 7.34
C ILE A 65 -0.44 11.26 7.81
N HIS A 66 -1.75 11.11 7.75
CA HIS A 66 -2.42 9.82 7.92
C HIS A 66 -3.23 9.47 6.68
N LEU A 67 -2.99 8.30 6.11
CA LEU A 67 -3.71 7.78 4.96
C LEU A 67 -4.27 6.39 5.25
N GLU A 68 -5.44 6.10 4.71
CA GLU A 68 -5.97 4.75 4.56
C GLU A 68 -6.23 4.49 3.08
N THR A 69 -5.68 3.39 2.56
CA THR A 69 -5.75 3.06 1.14
C THR A 69 -6.23 1.64 0.90
N GLU A 70 -6.81 1.40 -0.26
CA GLU A 70 -7.31 0.11 -0.69
C GLU A 70 -6.89 -0.14 -2.14
N SER A 71 -6.39 -1.34 -2.40
CA SER A 71 -5.96 -1.77 -3.72
C SER A 71 -6.59 -3.11 -4.08
N ILE A 72 -7.01 -3.24 -5.33
CA ILE A 72 -7.68 -4.44 -5.83
C ILE A 72 -6.75 -5.16 -6.79
N PHE A 73 -6.60 -6.45 -6.57
CA PHE A 73 -5.91 -7.39 -7.45
C PHE A 73 -6.87 -8.50 -7.87
N GLU A 74 -6.89 -8.83 -9.14
CA GLU A 74 -7.52 -10.04 -9.65
C GLU A 74 -6.49 -11.16 -9.76
N TYR A 75 -6.91 -12.40 -9.53
CA TYR A 75 -6.07 -13.58 -9.70
C TYR A 75 -6.79 -14.65 -10.53
N THR A 76 -6.02 -15.61 -11.05
CA THR A 76 -6.56 -16.70 -11.88
C THR A 76 -7.49 -17.61 -11.07
N ALA A 77 -8.61 -18.05 -11.66
CA ALA A 77 -9.60 -18.89 -10.94
C ALA A 77 -9.06 -20.22 -10.39
N ASN A 78 -7.94 -20.72 -10.93
CA ASN A 78 -7.23 -21.90 -10.46
C ASN A 78 -6.02 -21.58 -9.54
N ALA A 79 -5.98 -20.38 -8.95
CA ALA A 79 -4.89 -19.95 -8.10
C ALA A 79 -4.71 -20.85 -6.87
N ASN A 80 -3.47 -21.19 -6.56
CA ASN A 80 -3.12 -21.80 -5.29
C ASN A 80 -3.06 -20.70 -4.22
N LEU A 81 -4.19 -20.45 -3.56
CA LEU A 81 -4.33 -19.36 -2.58
C LEU A 81 -3.33 -19.47 -1.43
N GLU A 82 -3.04 -20.67 -0.95
CA GLU A 82 -2.03 -20.86 0.10
C GLU A 82 -0.65 -20.44 -0.37
N SER A 83 -0.26 -20.79 -1.59
CA SER A 83 1.00 -20.32 -2.19
C SER A 83 1.01 -18.79 -2.35
N TYR A 84 -0.09 -18.19 -2.80
CA TYR A 84 -0.17 -16.76 -3.09
C TYR A 84 -0.15 -15.92 -1.80
N LYS A 85 -0.83 -16.35 -0.74
CA LYS A 85 -0.76 -15.76 0.60
C LYS A 85 0.64 -15.82 1.21
N ASN A 86 1.49 -16.75 0.76
CA ASN A 86 2.88 -16.86 1.18
C ASN A 86 3.88 -16.17 0.24
N SER A 87 3.41 -15.60 -0.88
CA SER A 87 4.27 -14.98 -1.90
C SER A 87 3.62 -13.76 -2.55
N LEU A 88 2.85 -13.95 -3.63
CA LEU A 88 2.35 -12.88 -4.50
C LEU A 88 1.56 -11.80 -3.74
N PHE A 89 0.66 -12.20 -2.84
CA PHE A 89 -0.15 -11.24 -2.07
C PHE A 89 0.67 -10.47 -1.04
N VAL A 90 1.75 -11.06 -0.54
CA VAL A 90 2.54 -10.52 0.56
C VAL A 90 3.75 -9.73 0.09
N ILE A 91 4.31 -10.07 -1.07
CA ILE A 91 5.52 -9.48 -1.62
C ILE A 91 5.17 -8.59 -2.80
N ASN A 92 4.49 -9.14 -3.80
CA ASN A 92 4.28 -8.46 -5.08
C ASN A 92 3.20 -7.39 -4.97
N ALA A 93 2.07 -7.66 -4.31
CA ALA A 93 0.99 -6.68 -4.19
C ALA A 93 1.46 -5.39 -3.47
N PRO A 94 2.11 -5.44 -2.28
CA PRO A 94 2.65 -4.22 -1.66
C PRO A 94 3.69 -3.50 -2.52
N ALA A 95 4.57 -4.25 -3.21
CA ALA A 95 5.57 -3.66 -4.10
C ALA A 95 4.96 -2.92 -5.30
N ILE A 96 3.82 -3.41 -5.81
CA ILE A 96 3.06 -2.76 -6.90
C ILE A 96 2.32 -1.52 -6.38
N VAL A 97 1.77 -1.55 -5.17
CA VAL A 97 1.01 -0.43 -4.58
C VAL A 97 1.92 0.71 -4.12
N PHE A 98 3.12 0.40 -3.62
CA PHE A 98 4.01 1.40 -3.03
C PHE A 98 4.34 2.60 -3.94
N PRO A 99 4.60 2.43 -5.26
CA PRO A 99 4.75 3.56 -6.19
C PRO A 99 3.55 4.52 -6.23
N TYR A 100 2.32 4.01 -6.19
CA TYR A 100 1.09 4.82 -6.19
C TYR A 100 0.97 5.60 -4.89
N LEU A 101 1.18 4.94 -3.75
CA LEU A 101 1.19 5.57 -2.44
C LEU A 101 2.25 6.69 -2.37
N ARG A 102 3.48 6.41 -2.83
CA ARG A 102 4.57 7.40 -2.86
C ARG A 102 4.20 8.61 -3.71
N ALA A 103 3.69 8.37 -4.92
CA ALA A 103 3.27 9.44 -5.83
C ALA A 103 2.14 10.29 -5.21
N TYR A 104 1.17 9.65 -4.56
CA TYR A 104 0.09 10.34 -3.87
C TYR A 104 0.62 11.27 -2.77
N ILE A 105 1.52 10.80 -1.90
CA ILE A 105 2.07 11.62 -0.80
C ILE A 105 2.92 12.79 -1.32
N THR A 106 3.72 12.54 -2.36
CA THR A 106 4.48 13.59 -3.04
C THR A 106 3.56 14.66 -3.62
N ASN A 107 2.47 14.25 -4.27
CA ASN A 107 1.50 15.19 -4.83
C ASN A 107 0.69 15.91 -3.74
N LEU A 108 0.27 15.21 -2.69
CA LEU A 108 -0.48 15.78 -1.57
C LEU A 108 0.30 16.93 -0.93
N THR A 109 1.58 16.70 -0.63
CA THR A 109 2.45 17.73 -0.04
C THR A 109 2.73 18.87 -1.02
N ALA A 110 3.04 18.57 -2.29
CA ALA A 110 3.26 19.59 -3.31
C ALA A 110 2.03 20.48 -3.53
N LEU A 111 0.84 19.89 -3.67
CA LEU A 111 -0.42 20.59 -3.91
C LEU A 111 -0.94 21.33 -2.68
N SER A 112 -0.45 20.98 -1.49
CA SER A 112 -0.74 21.70 -0.25
C SER A 112 0.18 22.92 -0.05
N GLY A 113 1.11 23.19 -0.96
CA GLY A 113 2.02 24.34 -0.89
C GLY A 113 3.09 24.23 0.21
N ILE A 114 3.33 23.01 0.70
CA ILE A 114 4.34 22.72 1.73
C ILE A 114 5.57 22.05 1.09
N PRO A 115 6.72 21.97 1.80
CA PRO A 115 7.88 21.24 1.28
C PRO A 115 7.51 19.82 0.85
N VAL A 116 7.90 19.47 -0.38
CA VAL A 116 7.53 18.20 -1.00
C VAL A 116 8.15 17.04 -0.21
N LEU A 117 7.30 16.13 0.25
CA LEU A 117 7.74 14.90 0.87
C LEU A 117 7.89 13.80 -0.18
N THR A 118 9.14 13.41 -0.44
CA THR A 118 9.43 12.20 -1.21
C THR A 118 9.82 11.09 -0.27
N ILE A 119 8.96 10.10 -0.13
CA ILE A 119 9.24 8.94 0.72
C ILE A 119 10.31 8.06 0.05
N PRO A 120 11.38 7.68 0.77
CA PRO A 120 12.38 6.77 0.24
C PRO A 120 11.76 5.39 -0.05
N THR A 121 12.45 4.59 -0.85
CA THR A 121 12.06 3.18 -0.99
C THR A 121 12.19 2.49 0.36
N PHE A 122 11.10 1.92 0.86
CA PHE A 122 11.14 1.10 2.06
C PHE A 122 11.37 -0.37 1.70
N ASN A 123 12.11 -1.07 2.55
CA ASN A 123 12.09 -2.51 2.52
C ASN A 123 10.75 -2.98 3.10
N LEU A 124 9.83 -3.41 2.23
CA LEU A 124 8.49 -3.85 2.61
C LEU A 124 8.46 -5.28 3.19
N SER A 125 9.60 -5.93 3.44
CA SER A 125 9.64 -7.26 4.06
C SER A 125 8.84 -7.33 5.37
N ASN A 126 9.01 -6.34 6.26
CA ASN A 126 8.28 -6.28 7.53
C ASN A 126 6.77 -6.07 7.33
N LEU A 127 6.40 -5.30 6.31
CA LEU A 127 5.01 -5.11 5.92
C LEU A 127 4.40 -6.41 5.42
N GLY A 128 5.18 -7.17 4.65
CA GLY A 128 4.78 -8.48 4.16
C GLY A 128 4.55 -9.48 5.30
N GLU A 129 5.45 -9.58 6.27
CA GLU A 129 5.25 -10.44 7.44
C GLU A 129 3.99 -10.06 8.24
N THR A 130 3.76 -8.75 8.43
CA THR A 130 2.55 -8.25 9.09
C THR A 130 1.29 -8.60 8.29
N LEU A 131 1.32 -8.37 6.98
CA LEU A 131 0.22 -8.68 6.08
C LEU A 131 -0.12 -10.17 6.10
N LYS A 132 0.89 -11.05 6.04
CA LYS A 132 0.71 -12.51 6.07
C LYS A 132 -0.12 -12.97 7.27
N ASN A 133 0.07 -12.35 8.43
CA ASN A 133 -0.67 -12.68 9.66
C ASN A 133 -2.07 -12.04 9.71
N ASN A 134 -2.36 -11.09 8.81
CA ASN A 134 -3.59 -10.30 8.78
C ASN A 134 -4.36 -10.48 7.44
N ILE A 135 -4.19 -11.63 6.78
CA ILE A 135 -5.03 -12.01 5.65
C ILE A 135 -6.27 -12.74 6.17
N VAL A 136 -7.45 -12.27 5.76
CA VAL A 136 -8.75 -12.87 6.05
C VAL A 136 -9.36 -13.39 4.75
N GLU A 137 -10.09 -14.49 4.83
CA GLU A 137 -10.92 -14.97 3.72
C GLU A 137 -12.36 -14.49 3.93
N GLU A 138 -12.95 -13.92 2.88
CA GLU A 138 -14.34 -13.44 2.85
C GLU A 138 -15.14 -14.22 1.79
#